data_AF-A0A454D183-F1
#
_entry.id   AF-A0A454D183-F1
#
_cell.length_a   1.000
_cell.length_b   1.000
_cell.length_c   1.000
_cell.angle_alpha   90.00
_cell.angle_beta   90.00
_cell.angle_gamma   90.00
#
_symmetry.space_group_name_H-M   'P 1'
#
loop_
_entity.id
_entity.type
_entity.pdbx_description
1 polymer ?
#
loop_
_entity_poly.entity_id
_entity_poly.type
_entity_poly.pdbx_seq_one_letter_code
_entity_poly.pdbx_strand_id
1 'polypeptide(L)'
;MDYLSNHSEKIHHPKEDILYRYFLEHYGQQKTMENLEQEHQELADKTKAFSMLIEMILQDAVVPQDMFVAQLEDFIVTQKRHLELEERQILPLIEELFTSQDWQYVESLWHENEDDPVFGNTIADRYKQLADRVRQNDAEFV
;
A
#
# COMPACT_ATOMS: atom_id res chain seq x y z
N MET A 1 5.92 5.46 -9.48
CA MET A 1 6.02 3.99 -9.51
C MET A 1 7.01 3.47 -8.52
N ASP A 2 8.29 3.86 -8.57
CA ASP A 2 9.35 3.32 -7.68
C ASP A 2 8.96 3.27 -6.18
N TYR A 3 8.33 4.33 -5.65
CA TYR A 3 7.83 4.34 -4.28
C TYR A 3 6.76 3.28 -4.04
N LEU A 4 5.65 3.29 -4.80
CA LEU A 4 4.55 2.32 -4.64
C LEU A 4 5.05 0.88 -4.83
N SER A 5 5.86 0.61 -5.84
CA SER A 5 6.35 -0.76 -6.11
C SER A 5 7.32 -1.29 -5.03
N ASN A 6 8.07 -0.41 -4.35
CA ASN A 6 9.02 -0.86 -3.33
C ASN A 6 8.44 -0.76 -1.92
N HIS A 7 7.89 0.39 -1.55
CA HIS A 7 7.43 0.66 -0.20
C HIS A 7 6.17 -0.14 0.11
N SER A 8 5.20 -0.25 -0.82
CA SER A 8 3.99 -1.03 -0.60
C SER A 8 4.33 -2.50 -0.31
N GLU A 9 5.18 -3.11 -1.15
CA GLU A 9 5.49 -4.54 -1.05
C GLU A 9 6.47 -4.92 0.06
N LYS A 10 7.40 -4.03 0.43
CA LYS A 10 8.44 -4.35 1.42
C LYS A 10 8.09 -3.90 2.83
N ILE A 11 7.25 -2.88 2.96
CA ILE A 11 7.01 -2.21 4.23
C ILE A 11 5.52 -2.22 4.60
N HIS A 12 4.66 -1.66 3.77
CA HIS A 12 3.22 -1.49 4.07
C HIS A 12 2.48 -2.84 4.14
N HIS A 13 2.42 -3.60 3.04
CA HIS A 13 1.69 -4.88 3.02
C HIS A 13 2.25 -5.87 4.07
N PRO A 14 3.57 -6.06 4.24
CA PRO A 14 4.08 -6.97 5.27
C PRO A 14 3.69 -6.56 6.70
N LYS A 15 3.57 -5.26 6.96
CA LYS A 15 3.11 -4.74 8.25
C LYS A 15 1.62 -5.01 8.46
N GLU A 16 0.80 -4.80 7.44
CA GLU A 16 -0.62 -5.12 7.45
C GLU A 16 -0.90 -6.61 7.57
N ASP A 17 -0.15 -7.46 6.87
CA ASP A 17 -0.26 -8.92 6.96
C ASP A 17 -0.03 -9.42 8.40
N ILE A 18 0.84 -8.77 9.18
CA ILE A 18 0.99 -9.09 10.61
C ILE A 18 -0.30 -8.78 11.37
N LEU A 19 -0.88 -7.60 11.15
CA LEU A 19 -2.14 -7.20 11.79
C LEU A 19 -3.29 -8.13 11.39
N TYR A 20 -3.41 -8.46 10.10
CA TYR A 20 -4.51 -9.26 9.55
C TYR A 20 -4.44 -10.71 10.04
N ARG A 21 -3.26 -11.33 10.07
CA ARG A 21 -3.10 -12.68 10.63
C ARG A 21 -3.44 -12.72 12.11
N TYR A 22 -2.96 -11.75 12.88
CA TYR A 22 -3.28 -11.66 14.30
C TYR A 22 -4.77 -11.47 14.52
N PHE A 23 -5.39 -10.57 13.76
CA PHE A 23 -6.83 -10.35 13.80
C PHE A 23 -7.62 -11.63 13.52
N LEU A 24 -7.28 -12.34 12.45
CA LEU A 24 -7.97 -13.57 12.05
C LEU A 24 -7.82 -14.68 13.11
N GLU A 25 -6.64 -14.82 13.71
CA GLU A 25 -6.35 -15.81 14.74
C GLU A 25 -7.14 -15.55 16.04
N HIS A 26 -7.22 -14.28 16.47
CA HIS A 26 -7.76 -13.91 17.78
C HIS A 26 -9.22 -13.42 17.75
N TYR A 27 -9.67 -12.85 16.64
CA TYR A 27 -10.98 -12.19 16.49
C TYR A 27 -11.80 -12.71 15.29
N GLY A 28 -11.22 -13.52 14.41
CA GLY A 28 -11.86 -14.00 13.18
C GLY A 28 -13.16 -14.81 13.37
N GLN A 29 -13.40 -15.36 14.56
CA GLN A 29 -14.67 -16.03 14.89
C GLN A 29 -15.80 -15.04 15.20
N GLN A 30 -15.49 -13.83 15.66
CA GLN A 30 -16.47 -12.81 16.04
C GLN A 30 -16.84 -11.92 14.84
N LYS A 31 -15.88 -11.74 13.93
CA LYS A 31 -16.00 -10.89 12.74
C LYS A 31 -15.22 -11.53 11.60
N THR A 32 -15.87 -11.73 10.45
CA THR A 32 -15.21 -12.23 9.25
C THR A 32 -14.49 -11.07 8.56
N MET A 33 -13.22 -11.26 8.25
CA MET A 33 -12.41 -10.36 7.41
C MET A 33 -12.23 -11.02 6.04
N GLU A 34 -12.28 -10.25 4.96
CA GLU A 34 -11.91 -10.73 3.62
C GLU A 34 -10.43 -11.14 3.61
N ASN A 35 -10.03 -12.01 2.68
CA ASN A 35 -8.63 -12.46 2.60
C ASN A 35 -7.74 -11.39 1.95
N LEU A 36 -7.37 -10.38 2.73
CA LEU A 36 -6.58 -9.22 2.29
C LEU A 36 -5.17 -9.60 1.80
N GLU A 37 -4.57 -10.67 2.34
CA GLU A 37 -3.26 -11.16 1.86
C GLU A 37 -3.32 -11.58 0.38
N GLN A 38 -4.44 -12.17 -0.05
CA GLN A 38 -4.61 -12.50 -1.46
C GLN A 38 -4.74 -11.23 -2.32
N GLU A 39 -5.43 -10.20 -1.81
CA GLU A 39 -5.54 -8.92 -2.50
C GLU A 39 -4.17 -8.24 -2.63
N HIS A 40 -3.32 -8.29 -1.60
CA HIS A 40 -1.93 -7.80 -1.67
C HIS A 40 -1.14 -8.48 -2.80
N GLN A 41 -1.26 -9.81 -2.97
CA GLN A 41 -0.58 -10.51 -4.05
C GLN A 41 -1.08 -10.08 -5.44
N GLU A 42 -2.39 -9.89 -5.60
CA GLU A 42 -2.99 -9.41 -6.84
C GLU A 42 -2.57 -7.96 -7.17
N LEU A 43 -2.46 -7.10 -6.16
CA LEU A 43 -1.95 -5.73 -6.28
C LEU A 43 -0.48 -5.71 -6.67
N ALA A 44 0.34 -6.58 -6.07
CA ALA A 44 1.76 -6.71 -6.39
C ALA A 44 1.97 -7.09 -7.86
N ASP A 45 1.19 -8.05 -8.36
CA ASP A 45 1.25 -8.49 -9.75
C ASP A 45 0.81 -7.38 -10.73
N LYS A 46 -0.28 -6.67 -10.42
CA LYS A 46 -0.75 -5.51 -11.22
C LYS A 46 0.28 -4.37 -11.21
N THR A 47 0.84 -4.05 -10.05
CA THR A 47 1.88 -3.03 -9.89
C THR A 47 3.11 -3.38 -10.72
N LYS A 48 3.55 -4.63 -10.67
CA LYS A 48 4.68 -5.12 -11.47
C LYS A 48 4.40 -5.04 -12.97
N ALA A 49 3.23 -5.48 -13.41
CA ALA A 49 2.83 -5.42 -14.82
C ALA A 49 2.83 -3.97 -15.34
N PHE A 50 2.28 -3.04 -14.58
CA PHE A 50 2.25 -1.62 -14.96
C PHE A 50 3.65 -0.98 -14.94
N SER A 51 4.50 -1.32 -13.96
CA SER A 51 5.90 -0.89 -13.93
C SER A 51 6.69 -1.38 -15.15
N MET A 52 6.50 -2.64 -15.56
CA MET A 52 7.11 -3.18 -16.79
C MET A 52 6.65 -2.43 -18.03
N LEU A 53 5.37 -2.04 -18.10
CA LEU A 53 4.85 -1.26 -19.21
C LEU A 53 5.53 0.12 -19.30
N ILE A 54 5.76 0.77 -18.17
CA ILE A 54 6.49 2.04 -18.10
C ILE A 54 7.96 1.85 -18.51
N GLU A 55 8.62 0.79 -18.04
CA GLU A 55 9.99 0.47 -18.44
C GLU A 55 10.11 0.27 -19.96
N MET A 56 9.16 -0.43 -20.58
CA MET A 56 9.12 -0.59 -22.04
C MET A 56 9.06 0.76 -22.76
N ILE A 57 8.19 1.68 -22.31
CA ILE A 57 8.08 3.02 -22.90
C ILE A 57 9.39 3.80 -22.73
N LEU A 58 10.03 3.71 -21.55
CA LEU A 58 11.33 4.36 -21.28
C LEU A 58 12.48 3.78 -22.10
N GLN A 59 12.35 2.54 -22.59
CA GLN A 59 13.29 1.87 -23.50
C GLN A 59 12.87 2.01 -24.98
N ASP A 60 12.08 3.04 -25.30
CA ASP A 60 11.63 3.39 -26.66
C ASP A 60 10.78 2.30 -27.36
N ALA A 61 10.17 1.38 -26.60
CA ALA A 61 9.24 0.41 -27.16
C ALA A 61 7.93 1.09 -27.60
N VAL A 62 7.38 0.66 -28.73
CA VAL A 62 6.09 1.15 -29.20
C VAL A 62 4.97 0.49 -28.41
N VAL A 63 4.34 1.26 -27.52
CA VAL A 63 3.18 0.86 -26.74
C VAL A 63 1.93 1.58 -27.26
N PRO A 64 0.84 0.86 -27.60
CA PRO A 64 -0.43 1.49 -27.95
C PRO A 64 -0.96 2.35 -26.80
N GLN A 65 -1.41 3.57 -27.11
CA GLN A 65 -1.87 4.53 -26.11
C GLN A 65 -3.08 4.02 -25.32
N ASP A 66 -4.01 3.37 -26.01
CA ASP A 66 -5.20 2.73 -25.42
C ASP A 66 -4.82 1.65 -24.41
N MET A 67 -3.82 0.83 -24.72
CA MET A 67 -3.30 -0.17 -23.78
C MET A 67 -2.69 0.48 -22.53
N PHE A 68 -1.91 1.56 -22.70
CA PHE A 68 -1.32 2.28 -21.57
C PHE A 68 -2.38 2.92 -20.68
N VAL A 69 -3.35 3.62 -21.27
CA VAL A 69 -4.44 4.26 -20.52
C VAL A 69 -5.26 3.20 -19.76
N ALA A 70 -5.61 2.09 -20.41
CA ALA A 70 -6.37 1.03 -19.76
C ALA A 70 -5.64 0.43 -18.56
N GLN A 71 -4.33 0.16 -18.67
CA GLN A 71 -3.55 -0.36 -17.53
C GLN A 71 -3.36 0.67 -16.42
N LEU A 72 -3.17 1.95 -16.76
CA LEU A 72 -3.07 3.02 -15.77
C LEU A 72 -4.38 3.18 -14.99
N GLU A 73 -5.52 3.17 -15.68
CA GLU A 73 -6.84 3.24 -15.05
C GLU A 73 -7.10 2.04 -14.13
N ASP A 74 -6.84 0.82 -14.61
CA ASP A 74 -6.98 -0.39 -13.81
C ASP A 74 -6.08 -0.38 -12.56
N PHE A 75 -4.81 0.04 -12.72
CA PHE A 75 -3.87 0.21 -11.60
C PHE A 75 -4.43 1.19 -10.55
N ILE A 76 -4.85 2.40 -10.97
CA ILE A 76 -5.38 3.41 -10.06
C ILE A 76 -6.63 2.92 -9.33
N VAL A 77 -7.59 2.34 -10.07
CA VAL A 77 -8.85 1.87 -9.51
C VAL A 77 -8.61 0.74 -8.51
N THR A 78 -7.74 -0.22 -8.84
CA THR A 78 -7.47 -1.36 -7.96
C THR A 78 -6.79 -0.89 -6.67
N GLN A 79 -5.74 -0.05 -6.76
CA GLN A 79 -5.07 0.49 -5.57
C GLN A 79 -6.03 1.30 -4.68
N LYS A 80 -6.87 2.16 -5.28
CA LYS A 80 -7.83 2.97 -4.50
C LYS A 80 -8.87 2.12 -3.79
N ARG A 81 -9.42 1.12 -4.47
CA ARG A 81 -10.44 0.24 -3.89
C ARG A 81 -9.87 -0.51 -2.68
N HIS A 82 -8.63 -0.97 -2.77
CA HIS A 82 -7.94 -1.62 -1.68
C HIS A 82 -7.78 -0.68 -0.47
N LEU A 83 -7.20 0.51 -0.67
CA LEU A 83 -7.07 1.51 0.40
C LEU A 83 -8.42 1.89 1.03
N GLU A 84 -9.46 2.04 0.21
CA GLU A 84 -10.81 2.34 0.72
C GLU A 84 -11.39 1.21 1.57
N LEU A 85 -11.11 -0.06 1.23
CA LEU A 85 -11.49 -1.21 2.02
C LEU A 85 -10.79 -1.16 3.37
N GLU A 86 -9.48 -0.95 3.37
CA GLU A 86 -8.66 -0.89 4.57
C GLU A 86 -9.10 0.22 5.52
N GLU A 87 -9.13 1.46 5.03
CA GLU A 87 -9.45 2.64 5.84
C GLU A 87 -10.87 2.64 6.40
N ARG A 88 -11.85 2.13 5.64
CA ARG A 88 -13.27 2.25 6.02
C ARG A 88 -13.80 1.04 6.76
N GLN A 89 -13.16 -0.12 6.63
CA GLN A 89 -13.72 -1.37 7.15
C GLN A 89 -12.74 -2.12 8.05
N ILE A 90 -11.49 -2.25 7.63
CA ILE A 90 -10.52 -3.17 8.24
C ILE A 90 -9.82 -2.50 9.42
N LEU A 91 -9.17 -1.37 9.19
CA LEU A 91 -8.42 -0.64 10.22
C LEU A 91 -9.31 -0.18 11.38
N PRO A 92 -10.52 0.37 11.15
CA PRO A 92 -11.41 0.74 12.25
C PRO A 92 -11.82 -0.47 13.12
N LEU A 93 -11.98 -1.65 12.50
CA LEU A 93 -12.34 -2.86 13.21
C LEU A 93 -11.19 -3.39 14.07
N ILE A 94 -9.96 -3.31 13.56
CA ILE A 94 -8.76 -3.62 14.33
C ILE A 94 -8.62 -2.65 15.51
N GLU A 95 -8.81 -1.35 15.27
CA GLU A 95 -8.75 -0.31 16.31
C GLU A 95 -9.80 -0.53 17.42
N GLU A 96 -11.02 -0.91 17.06
CA GLU A 96 -12.09 -1.19 18.03
C GLU A 96 -11.78 -2.41 18.91
N LEU A 97 -11.15 -3.45 18.36
CA LEU A 97 -11.00 -4.75 19.02
C LEU A 97 -9.66 -4.97 19.71
N PHE A 98 -8.57 -4.41 19.17
CA PHE A 98 -7.23 -4.62 19.73
C PHE A 98 -7.09 -3.91 21.07
N THR A 99 -6.66 -4.66 22.07
CA THR A 99 -6.22 -4.12 23.35
C THR A 99 -4.79 -3.59 23.23
N SER A 100 -4.34 -2.85 24.25
CA SER A 100 -2.95 -2.38 24.30
C SER A 100 -1.93 -3.52 24.29
N GLN A 101 -2.29 -4.72 24.77
CA GLN A 101 -1.40 -5.88 24.76
C GLN A 101 -1.27 -6.47 23.35
N ASP A 102 -2.37 -6.48 22.60
CA ASP A 102 -2.39 -6.95 21.21
C ASP A 102 -1.54 -6.04 20.33
N TRP A 103 -1.69 -4.72 20.49
CA TRP A 103 -0.85 -3.72 19.83
C TRP A 103 0.64 -3.90 20.14
N GLN A 104 1.00 -4.09 21.42
CA GLN A 104 2.39 -4.34 21.82
C GLN A 104 2.93 -5.65 21.22
N TYR A 105 2.09 -6.67 21.13
CA TYR A 105 2.48 -7.95 20.55
C TYR A 105 2.75 -7.82 19.04
N VAL A 106 1.80 -7.28 18.26
CA VAL A 106 2.00 -7.14 16.81
C VAL A 106 3.14 -6.17 16.47
N GLU A 107 3.32 -5.11 17.25
CA GLU A 107 4.46 -4.20 17.12
C GLU A 107 5.78 -4.94 17.34
N SER A 108 5.84 -5.85 18.32
CA SER A 108 7.04 -6.65 18.59
C SER A 108 7.42 -7.62 17.46
N LEU A 109 6.49 -7.96 16.57
CA LEU A 109 6.75 -8.80 15.39
C LEU A 109 7.36 -8.02 14.22
N TRP A 110 7.24 -6.69 14.24
CA TRP A 110 7.82 -5.83 13.21
C TRP A 110 9.29 -5.52 13.54
N HIS A 111 10.18 -5.83 12.60
CA HIS A 111 11.63 -5.68 12.81
C HIS A 111 12.31 -4.76 11.79
N GLU A 112 11.60 -4.38 10.73
CA GLU A 112 12.12 -3.46 9.73
C GLU A 112 12.06 -2.02 10.27
N ASN A 113 13.23 -1.38 10.34
CA ASN A 113 13.36 0.04 10.70
C ASN A 113 13.85 0.81 9.47
N GLU A 114 12.97 0.99 8.49
CA GLU A 114 13.18 1.94 7.41
C GLU A 114 12.20 3.10 7.59
N ASP A 115 12.73 4.31 7.77
CA ASP A 115 11.91 5.52 7.74
C ASP A 115 11.22 5.61 6.37
N ASP A 116 9.96 6.04 6.36
CA ASP A 116 9.29 6.27 5.09
C ASP A 116 10.08 7.32 4.27
N PRO A 117 10.47 7.00 3.03
CA PRO A 117 11.38 7.86 2.28
C PRO A 117 10.67 9.06 1.60
N VAL A 118 9.34 9.17 1.74
CA VAL A 118 8.44 10.24 1.27
C VAL A 118 7.81 11.00 2.43
N PHE A 119 7.50 10.32 3.53
CA PHE A 119 6.84 10.87 4.71
C PHE A 119 7.79 10.94 5.92
N GLY A 120 7.72 12.03 6.68
CA GLY A 120 8.57 12.23 7.88
C GLY A 120 9.69 13.24 7.71
N ASN A 121 10.70 13.14 8.57
CA ASN A 121 11.73 14.17 8.75
C ASN A 121 12.88 14.07 7.74
N THR A 122 13.16 12.87 7.23
CA THR A 122 14.26 12.61 6.29
C THR A 122 13.69 12.11 4.96
N ILE A 123 13.62 13.00 3.97
CA ILE A 123 13.12 12.64 2.64
C ILE A 123 14.29 12.21 1.76
N ALA A 124 14.20 11.03 1.16
CA ALA A 124 15.24 10.55 0.24
C ALA A 124 15.28 11.44 -1.01
N ASP A 125 16.49 11.76 -1.48
CA ASP A 125 16.71 12.69 -2.61
C ASP A 125 15.90 12.31 -3.85
N ARG A 126 15.79 10.99 -4.15
CA ARG A 126 15.04 10.46 -5.30
C ARG A 126 13.53 10.70 -5.22
N TYR A 127 12.97 10.99 -4.05
CA TYR A 127 11.53 11.17 -3.85
C TYR A 127 11.12 12.60 -3.48
N LYS A 128 12.05 13.57 -3.45
CA LYS A 128 11.73 14.97 -3.09
C LYS A 128 10.56 15.56 -3.88
N GLN A 129 10.54 15.36 -5.20
CA GLN A 129 9.45 15.87 -6.05
C GLN A 129 8.10 15.22 -5.70
N LEU A 130 8.09 13.93 -5.35
CA LEU A 130 6.89 13.24 -4.92
C LEU A 130 6.41 13.78 -3.56
N ALA A 131 7.32 13.91 -2.60
CA ALA A 131 7.02 14.45 -1.27
C ALA A 131 6.47 15.89 -1.35
N ASP A 132 7.07 16.76 -2.16
CA ASP A 132 6.58 18.12 -2.38
C ASP A 132 5.16 18.13 -2.97
N ARG A 133 4.89 17.24 -3.93
CA ARG A 133 3.59 17.14 -4.59
C ARG A 133 2.50 16.65 -3.64
N VAL A 134 2.80 15.66 -2.80
CA VAL A 134 1.87 15.14 -1.79
C VAL A 134 1.53 16.23 -0.78
N ARG A 135 2.54 16.94 -0.24
CA ARG A 135 2.33 18.04 0.73
C ARG A 135 1.51 19.21 0.16
N GLN A 136 1.65 19.49 -1.14
CA GLN A 136 0.84 20.51 -1.81
C GLN A 136 -0.63 20.12 -1.87
N ASN A 137 -0.93 18.86 -2.22
CA ASN A 137 -2.30 18.37 -2.24
C ASN A 137 -2.94 18.41 -0.83
N ASP A 138 -2.19 18.07 0.23
CA ASP A 138 -2.71 18.15 1.60
C ASP A 138 -3.12 19.58 1.99
N ALA A 139 -2.45 20.60 1.45
CA ALA A 139 -2.77 22.01 1.67
C ALA A 139 -3.92 22.54 0.79
N GLU A 140 -4.26 21.86 -0.31
CA GLU A 140 -5.37 22.23 -1.19
C GLU A 140 -6.73 21.71 -0.69
N PHE A 141 -6.73 20.80 0.29
CA PHE A 141 -7.95 20.24 0.92
C PHE A 141 -8.22 20.77 2.35
N VAL A 142 -7.57 21.86 2.76
CA VAL A 142 -7.84 22.59 4.03
C VAL A 142 -8.69 23.84 3.80
#